data_AF-A0A265UVP8-F1
#
_entry.id   AF-A0A265UVP8-F1
#
_cell.length_a   1.000
_cell.length_b   1.000
_cell.length_c   1.000
_cell.angle_alpha   90.00
_cell.angle_beta   90.00
_cell.angle_gamma   90.00
#
_symmetry.space_group_name_H-M   'P 1'
#
loop_
_entity.id
_entity.type
_entity.pdbx_description
1 polymer ?
#
loop_
_entity_poly.entity_id
_entity_poly.type
_entity_poly.pdbx_seq_one_letter_code
_entity_poly.pdbx_strand_id
1 'polypeptide(L)' 'MNLKTFNAHFANIFEKLDNVFLDIGEVESIDRAGVMALARLHNESIVKAKKLSIIGLGCKELYDHFKTQEDSTVAA' A
#
# COMPACT_ATOMS: atom_id res chain seq x y z
N MET A 1 -6.40 9.69 10.02
CA MET A 1 -5.99 8.67 11.01
C MET A 1 -4.59 9.00 11.51
N ASN A 2 -4.29 8.83 12.80
CA ASN A 2 -2.93 9.05 13.32
C ASN A 2 -2.16 7.73 13.51
N LEU A 3 -0.83 7.81 13.66
CA LEU A 3 0.04 6.63 13.76
C LEU A 3 -0.30 5.71 14.94
N LYS A 4 -0.71 6.27 16.08
CA LYS A 4 -1.07 5.49 17.27
C LYS A 4 -2.29 4.61 16.97
N THR A 5 -3.32 5.19 16.36
CA THR A 5 -4.54 4.46 15.98
C THR A 5 -4.23 3.40 14.92
N PHE A 6 -3.39 3.71 13.92
CA PHE A 6 -2.95 2.75 12.91
C PHE A 6 -2.27 1.53 13.55
N ASN A 7 -1.26 1.76 14.39
CA ASN A 7 -0.52 0.68 15.04
C ASN A 7 -1.42 -0.18 15.93
N ALA A 8 -2.35 0.43 16.66
CA ALA A 8 -3.29 -0.31 17.50
C ALA A 8 -4.28 -1.15 16.66
N HIS A 9 -4.75 -0.61 15.54
CA HIS A 9 -5.70 -1.29 14.67
C HIS A 9 -5.10 -2.52 13.99
N PHE A 10 -3.87 -2.42 13.50
CA PHE A 10 -3.18 -3.51 12.80
C PHE A 10 -2.34 -4.40 13.72
N ALA A 11 -2.38 -4.17 15.04
CA ALA A 11 -1.66 -5.01 16.00
C ALA A 11 -2.08 -6.48 15.86
N ASN A 12 -1.10 -7.35 15.57
CA ASN A 12 -1.28 -8.79 15.41
C ASN A 12 -2.29 -9.17 14.32
N ILE A 13 -2.51 -8.32 13.31
CA ILE A 13 -3.51 -8.57 12.26
C ILE A 13 -3.26 -9.91 11.54
N PHE A 14 -1.99 -10.26 11.35
CA PHE A 14 -1.57 -11.49 10.66
C PHE A 14 -1.64 -12.76 11.52
N GLU A 15 -1.93 -12.64 12.82
CA GLU A 15 -2.33 -13.78 13.65
C GLU A 15 -3.80 -14.15 13.42
N LYS A 16 -4.59 -13.21 12.89
CA LYS A 16 -6.04 -13.33 12.72
C LYS A 16 -6.44 -13.55 11.26
N LEU A 17 -5.68 -13.00 10.32
CA LEU A 17 -6.01 -12.99 8.90
C LEU A 17 -4.83 -13.45 8.04
N ASP A 18 -5.10 -14.33 7.09
CA ASP A 18 -4.10 -14.78 6.10
C ASP A 18 -3.96 -13.81 4.92
N ASN A 19 -5.01 -13.03 4.66
CA ASN A 19 -5.10 -12.07 3.57
C ASN A 19 -5.59 -10.74 4.12
N VAL A 20 -4.74 -9.71 4.04
CA VAL A 20 -5.07 -8.34 4.45
C VAL A 20 -5.12 -7.46 3.20
N PHE A 21 -6.23 -6.75 3.03
CA PHE A 21 -6.42 -5.77 1.97
C PHE A 21 -6.56 -4.40 2.62
N LEU A 22 -5.63 -3.50 2.33
CA LEU A 22 -5.58 -2.15 2.86
C LEU A 22 -5.86 -1.16 1.74
N ASP A 23 -7.01 -0.48 1.82
CA ASP A 23 -7.37 0.60 0.92
C ASP A 23 -6.98 1.96 1.52
N ILE A 24 -6.08 2.66 0.84
CA ILE A 24 -5.65 4.02 1.16
C ILE A 24 -6.15 5.05 0.13
N GLY A 25 -7.16 4.72 -0.68
CA GLY A 25 -7.69 5.59 -1.74
C GLY A 25 -8.25 6.92 -1.25
N GLU A 26 -8.83 6.96 -0.04
CA GLU A 26 -9.33 8.20 0.58
C GLU A 26 -8.28 8.93 1.43
N VAL A 27 -7.03 8.44 1.45
CA VAL A 27 -5.96 9.08 2.23
C VAL A 27 -5.33 10.21 1.41
N GLU A 28 -5.62 11.46 1.79
CA GLU A 28 -5.13 12.65 1.10
C GLU A 28 -3.61 12.82 1.19
N SER A 29 -3.00 12.49 2.34
CA SER A 29 -1.56 12.59 2.54
C SER A 29 -1.05 11.61 3.59
N ILE A 30 0.20 11.18 3.41
CA ILE A 30 0.90 10.30 4.35
C ILE A 30 2.27 10.91 4.62
N ASP A 31 2.54 11.22 5.88
CA ASP A 31 3.86 11.70 6.28
C ASP A 31 4.90 10.57 6.34
N ARG A 32 6.16 10.93 6.60
CA ARG A 32 7.25 9.95 6.72
C ARG A 32 6.94 8.85 7.73
N ALA A 33 6.30 9.16 8.85
CA ALA A 33 6.03 8.19 9.90
C ALA A 33 4.94 7.19 9.47
N GLY A 34 3.91 7.66 8.76
CA GLY A 34 2.90 6.82 8.13
C GLY A 34 3.49 5.88 7.08
N VAL A 35 4.39 6.37 6.22
CA VAL A 35 5.10 5.53 5.22
C VAL A 35 5.91 4.43 5.92
N MET A 36 6.62 4.76 6.99
CA MET A 36 7.37 3.76 7.77
C MET A 36 6.45 2.74 8.45
N ALA A 37 5.24 3.12 8.85
CA ALA A 37 4.27 2.21 9.43
C ALA A 37 3.75 1.20 8.39
N LEU A 38 3.44 1.65 7.17
CA LEU A 38 3.06 0.79 6.06
C LEU A 38 4.19 -0.18 5.68
N ALA A 39 5.43 0.30 5.63
CA ALA A 39 6.60 -0.54 5.35
C ALA A 39 6.80 -1.63 6.42
N ARG A 40 6.60 -1.30 7.70
CA ARG A 40 6.66 -2.28 8.80
C ARG A 40 5.57 -3.34 8.68
N LEU A 41 4.34 -2.93 8.38
CA LEU A 41 3.21 -3.84 8.18
C LEU A 41 3.47 -4.81 7.01
N HIS A 42 4.05 -4.30 5.92
CA HIS A 42 4.47 -5.12 4.78
C HIS A 42 5.57 -6.13 5.14
N ASN A 43 6.60 -5.68 5.86
CA ASN A 43 7.66 -6.59 6.32
C ASN A 43 7.12 -7.69 7.23
N GLU A 44 6.17 -7.36 8.12
CA GLU A 44 5.52 -8.35 8.98
C GLU A 44 4.75 -9.39 8.16
N SER A 45 4.05 -8.99 7.09
CA SER A 45 3.33 -9.91 6.22
C SER A 45 4.28 -10.91 5.54
N ILE A 46 5.44 -10.44 5.07
CA ILE A 46 6.47 -11.29 4.46
C ILE A 46 7.00 -12.29 5.47
N VAL A 47 7.41 -11.84 6.65
CA VAL A 47 7.98 -12.69 7.70
C VAL A 47 7.00 -13.79 8.12
N LYS A 48 5.71 -13.47 8.17
CA LYS A 48 4.65 -14.42 8.55
C LYS A 48 4.06 -15.21 7.38
N ALA A 49 4.61 -15.06 6.16
CA ALA A 49 4.11 -15.67 4.95
C ALA A 49 2.59 -15.43 4.71
N LYS A 50 2.12 -14.22 4.99
CA LYS A 50 0.74 -13.77 4.78
C LYS A 50 0.65 -12.84 3.56
N LYS A 51 -0.53 -12.78 2.95
CA LYS A 51 -0.77 -11.87 1.82
C LYS A 51 -1.18 -10.50 2.34
N LEU A 52 -0.50 -9.46 1.86
CA LEU A 52 -0.87 -8.07 2.06
C LEU A 52 -0.97 -7.38 0.70
N SER A 53 -2.12 -6.78 0.42
CA SER A 53 -2.32 -5.90 -0.72
C SER A 53 -2.63 -4.50 -0.21
N ILE A 54 -1.87 -3.50 -0.67
CA ILE A 54 -2.14 -2.08 -0.39
C ILE A 54 -2.58 -1.46 -1.71
N ILE A 55 -3.81 -0.98 -1.78
CA ILE A 55 -4.35 -0.27 -2.94
C ILE A 55 -4.59 1.19 -2.59
N GLY A 56 -4.48 2.06 -3.56
CA GLY A 56 -4.77 3.48 -3.38
C GLY A 56 -4.82 4.20 -4.71
N LEU A 57 -5.18 5.47 -4.65
CA LEU A 57 -5.05 6.36 -5.80
C LEU A 57 -3.54 6.58 -6.00
N GLY A 58 -2.98 5.90 -6.99
CA GLY A 58 -1.59 6.07 -7.38
C GLY A 58 -1.33 7.51 -7.83
N CYS A 59 -0.05 7.85 -8.01
CA CYS A 59 0.28 9.13 -8.62
C CYS A 59 -0.18 9.10 -10.09
N LYS A 60 -1.15 9.96 -10.43
CA LYS A 60 -1.66 10.09 -11.80
C LYS A 60 -0.49 10.27 -12.79
N GLU A 61 0.55 11.00 -12.41
CA GLU A 61 1.74 11.18 -13.24
C GLU A 61 2.51 9.88 -13.50
N LEU A 62 2.65 9.01 -12.50
CA LEU A 62 3.28 7.69 -12.69
C LEU A 62 2.41 6.78 -13.56
N TYR A 63 1.09 6.77 -13.32
CA TYR A 63 0.15 6.02 -14.15
C TYR A 63 0.21 6.47 -15.62
N ASP A 64 0.11 7.79 -15.86
CA ASP A 64 0.15 8.37 -17.21
C ASP A 64 1.50 8.11 -17.90
N HIS A 65 2.61 8.14 -17.15
CA HIS A 65 3.95 7.86 -17.68
C HIS A 65 4.08 6.42 -18.21
N PHE A 66 3.54 5.43 -17.49
CA PHE A 66 3.53 4.06 -17.97
C PHE A 66 2.56 3.89 -19.13
N LYS A 67 1.40 4.56 -19.09
CA LYS A 67 0.37 4.40 -20.11
C LYS A 67 0.77 4.95 -21.48
N THR A 68 1.43 6.10 -21.50
CA THR A 68 1.97 6.71 -22.73
C THR A 68 3.06 5.87 -23.38
N GLN A 69 3.82 5.09 -22.60
CA GLN A 69 4.82 4.17 -23.12
C GLN A 69 4.20 2.92 -23.75
N GLU A 70 3.14 2.36 -23.16
CA GLU A 70 2.41 1.22 -23.74
C GLU A 70 1.86 1.54 -25.13
N ASP A 71 1.23 2.70 -25.29
CA ASP A 71 0.62 3.12 -26.56
C ASP A 71 1.66 3.39 -27.67
N SER A 72 2.89 3.74 -27.28
CA SER A 72 4.00 4.00 -28.21
C SER A 72 4.62 2.72 -28.80
N THR A 73 4.45 1.57 -28.13
CA THR A 73 4.99 0.27 -28.59
C THR A 73 4.10 -0.49 -29.57
N VAL A 74 2.86 -0.04 -29.82
CA VAL A 74 1.91 -0.73 -30.72
C VAL A 74 1.93 -0.13 -32.15
N ALA A 75 2.69 0.94 -32.38
CA ALA A 75 2.73 1.65 -33.67
C ALA A 75 4.02 1.42 -34.50
N ALA A 76 4.80 0.36 -34.22
CA ALA A 76 6.03 0.02 -34.94
C ALA A 76 5.93 -1.34 -35.63
#